data_AF-G0IZF2-F1
#
_entry.id   AF-G0IZF2-F1
#
_cell.length_a   1.000
_cell.length_b   1.000
_cell.length_c   1.000
_cell.angle_alpha   90.00
_cell.angle_beta   90.00
_cell.angle_gamma   90.00
#
_symmetry.space_group_name_H-M   'P 1'
#
loop_
_entity.id
_entity.type
_entity.pdbx_description
1 polymer ?
#
loop_
_entity_poly.entity_id
_entity_poly.type
_entity_poly.pdbx_seq_one_letter_code
_entity_poly.pdbx_strand_id
1 'polypeptide(L)'
;MSFKVHIDQKILGNQKIIKGLYTYFFFGKEAIKPLFQHPLWCVWLFVLFSACQAEKLFKNPIPYQNYLNTLNKSGLENYGIGQKWINNGKLRHASNLPTLQLPYNEMTYFDPSKAEAVFLQYGVKEGNNVIIKADVLTDSSTVYFIDVFKREVDKFTQLHYSEEQQKIEYTVTQDAEHVLRVQPELLGGGAVVLSIEISGSLAFPLPDMQSGQIASFWGDARSGGARKHEGVDVFAKRGTPVRAVVNGMVRRTGQNRLGGNVVWVNSGKYNYYYAHLDSQHVKAGNRVSIGDTLGTVGNTGNAITTAPHLHFGIYRRGKGAVDPFPFIQVAEKPKEIVLSDSVFLKDYGVFSVNNGNFRALPDLKSKVLGKHPKLTYFEILAKRGDWFRIQFPDESIGFAHQSIVDVSSPKTQAIELRPTDTLFEYFDRGLLPASNFVGQGKVLGYFKDMVHVQLNSGIKLWMKER
;
A
#
# COMPACT_ATOMS: atom_id res chain seq x y z
N MET A 1 -39.29 -24.84 -25.84
CA MET A 1 -39.96 -23.72 -25.13
C MET A 1 -38.89 -22.73 -24.74
N SER A 2 -38.85 -21.59 -25.44
CA SER A 2 -37.83 -20.54 -25.28
C SER A 2 -38.51 -19.33 -24.65
N PHE A 3 -38.12 -18.95 -23.43
CA PHE A 3 -38.63 -17.74 -22.79
C PHE A 3 -37.74 -16.56 -23.18
N LYS A 4 -38.24 -15.72 -24.09
CA LYS A 4 -37.75 -14.37 -24.36
C LYS A 4 -38.33 -13.44 -23.30
N VAL A 5 -37.49 -12.85 -22.46
CA VAL A 5 -37.88 -11.70 -21.64
C VAL A 5 -37.54 -10.43 -22.43
N HIS A 6 -38.57 -9.66 -22.76
CA HIS A 6 -38.49 -8.35 -23.40
C HIS A 6 -38.08 -7.32 -22.33
N ILE A 7 -36.89 -6.73 -22.45
CA ILE A 7 -36.50 -5.58 -21.64
C ILE A 7 -36.71 -4.34 -22.49
N ASP A 8 -37.61 -3.50 -22.02
CA ASP A 8 -38.07 -2.26 -22.64
C ASP A 8 -36.91 -1.23 -22.68
N GLN A 9 -36.48 -0.85 -23.88
CA GLN A 9 -35.51 0.22 -24.10
C GLN A 9 -36.22 1.59 -23.99
N LYS A 10 -36.30 2.12 -22.78
CA LYS A 10 -36.53 3.56 -22.55
C LYS A 10 -35.74 4.01 -21.33
N ILE A 11 -34.54 4.54 -21.57
CA ILE A 11 -33.93 5.72 -20.93
C ILE A 11 -32.74 6.09 -21.83
N LEU A 12 -33.03 6.80 -22.93
CA LEU A 12 -32.06 7.57 -23.69
C LEU A 12 -32.51 9.02 -23.56
N GLY A 13 -31.81 9.80 -22.74
CA GLY A 13 -32.12 11.22 -22.60
C GLY A 13 -31.69 11.81 -21.26
N ASN A 14 -30.38 11.93 -21.02
CA ASN A 14 -29.89 12.92 -20.06
C ASN A 14 -28.45 13.40 -20.37
N GLN A 15 -28.19 13.74 -21.64
CA GLN A 15 -26.97 14.45 -22.07
C GLN A 15 -27.26 15.83 -22.71
N LYS A 16 -28.38 16.47 -22.40
CA LYS A 16 -28.71 17.82 -22.89
C LYS A 16 -29.19 18.76 -21.78
N ILE A 17 -28.45 18.90 -20.67
CA ILE A 17 -28.67 19.99 -19.70
C ILE A 17 -27.36 20.73 -19.31
N ILE A 18 -26.21 20.39 -19.91
CA ILE A 18 -24.95 21.13 -19.67
C ILE A 18 -24.47 21.78 -20.97
N LYS A 19 -25.32 22.60 -21.60
CA LYS A 19 -24.93 23.59 -22.62
C LYS A 19 -25.95 24.72 -22.58
N GLY A 20 -25.69 25.72 -21.74
CA GLY A 20 -26.56 26.89 -21.64
C GLY A 20 -26.24 27.80 -20.47
N LEU A 21 -24.98 28.16 -20.27
CA LEU A 21 -24.58 29.18 -19.28
C LEU A 21 -23.21 29.78 -19.62
N TYR A 22 -22.99 30.15 -20.89
CA TYR A 22 -21.84 30.95 -21.30
C TYR A 22 -22.21 31.84 -22.49
N THR A 23 -23.05 32.85 -22.25
CA THR A 23 -23.05 34.07 -23.07
C THR A 23 -23.85 35.14 -22.33
N TYR A 24 -23.20 36.21 -21.87
CA TYR A 24 -23.64 37.60 -22.10
C TYR A 24 -22.49 38.54 -21.72
N PHE A 25 -21.95 39.21 -22.73
CA PHE A 25 -20.90 40.21 -22.66
C PHE A 25 -21.54 41.60 -22.44
N PHE A 26 -20.86 42.43 -21.63
CA PHE A 26 -20.72 43.90 -21.72
C PHE A 26 -21.92 44.79 -22.05
N PHE A 27 -22.31 45.65 -21.11
CA PHE A 27 -22.56 47.09 -21.37
C PHE A 27 -22.43 47.90 -20.06
N GLY A 28 -21.81 49.08 -20.15
CA GLY A 28 -22.13 50.26 -19.33
C GLY A 28 -21.47 50.43 -17.95
N LYS A 29 -20.60 51.43 -17.83
CA LYS A 29 -20.32 52.13 -16.56
C LYS A 29 -21.61 52.78 -16.07
N GLU A 30 -22.06 52.47 -14.85
CA GLU A 30 -22.55 53.40 -13.81
C GLU A 30 -23.25 52.67 -12.65
N ALA A 31 -23.10 53.25 -11.46
CA ALA A 31 -23.86 53.00 -10.21
C ALA A 31 -23.67 51.65 -9.47
N ILE A 32 -22.79 51.71 -8.46
CA ILE A 32 -22.74 50.81 -7.29
C ILE A 32 -23.73 51.35 -6.24
N LYS A 33 -24.74 50.57 -5.82
CA LYS A 33 -25.43 50.60 -4.49
C LYS A 33 -26.40 49.38 -4.35
N PRO A 34 -26.79 48.96 -3.14
CA PRO A 34 -26.67 47.57 -2.70
C PRO A 34 -27.90 46.69 -2.99
N LEU A 35 -27.68 45.54 -3.62
CA LEU A 35 -28.63 44.42 -3.64
C LEU A 35 -28.59 43.69 -2.28
N PHE A 36 -29.43 44.10 -1.34
CA PHE A 36 -29.70 43.35 -0.10
C PHE A 36 -31.19 43.32 0.24
N GLN A 37 -32.09 43.11 -0.74
CA GLN A 37 -33.53 42.98 -0.48
C GLN A 37 -34.26 42.04 -1.46
N HIS A 38 -33.72 40.84 -1.72
CA HIS A 38 -34.50 39.79 -2.39
C HIS A 38 -34.39 38.44 -1.66
N PRO A 39 -35.53 37.78 -1.30
CA PRO A 39 -35.54 36.49 -0.60
C PRO A 39 -34.95 35.32 -1.43
N LEU A 40 -34.65 35.55 -2.71
CA LEU A 40 -33.99 34.60 -3.60
C LEU A 40 -32.50 34.38 -3.29
N TRP A 41 -31.83 35.31 -2.61
CA TRP A 41 -30.42 35.14 -2.20
C TRP A 41 -30.24 34.09 -1.11
N CYS A 42 -31.19 34.01 -0.16
CA CYS A 42 -31.20 32.97 0.87
C CYS A 42 -31.44 31.59 0.26
N VAL A 43 -32.25 31.49 -0.80
CA VAL A 43 -32.50 30.23 -1.54
C VAL A 43 -31.25 29.78 -2.31
N TRP A 44 -30.50 30.71 -2.92
CA TRP A 44 -29.23 30.40 -3.60
C TRP A 44 -28.12 29.97 -2.62
N LEU A 45 -28.02 30.60 -1.46
CA LEU A 45 -27.11 30.18 -0.38
C LEU A 45 -27.51 28.82 0.21
N PHE A 46 -28.82 28.55 0.36
CA PHE A 46 -29.30 27.23 0.77
C PHE A 46 -28.96 26.15 -0.27
N VAL A 47 -29.14 26.41 -1.57
CA VAL A 47 -28.81 25.46 -2.64
C VAL A 47 -27.30 25.18 -2.71
N LEU A 48 -26.44 26.17 -2.45
CA LEU A 48 -24.98 25.98 -2.37
C LEU A 48 -24.54 25.22 -1.10
N PHE A 49 -25.19 25.45 0.05
CA PHE A 49 -24.95 24.68 1.28
C PHE A 49 -25.48 23.25 1.16
N SER A 50 -26.62 23.05 0.49
CA SER A 50 -27.19 21.73 0.19
C SER A 50 -26.38 20.97 -0.86
N ALA A 51 -25.73 21.63 -1.81
CA ALA A 51 -24.83 20.99 -2.78
C ALA A 51 -23.55 20.46 -2.12
N CYS A 52 -22.99 21.19 -1.16
CA CYS A 52 -21.82 20.77 -0.37
C CYS A 52 -22.16 19.64 0.62
N GLN A 53 -23.42 19.54 1.06
CA GLN A 53 -23.93 18.37 1.78
C GLN A 53 -24.31 17.21 0.85
N ALA A 54 -24.75 17.47 -0.38
CA ALA A 54 -25.09 16.46 -1.36
C ALA A 54 -23.86 15.64 -1.81
N GLU A 55 -22.69 16.25 -1.96
CA GLU A 55 -21.43 15.50 -2.22
C GLU A 55 -21.06 14.53 -1.07
N LYS A 56 -21.50 14.78 0.16
CA LYS A 56 -21.38 13.82 1.28
C LYS A 56 -22.46 12.73 1.25
N LEU A 57 -23.60 12.98 0.59
CA LEU A 57 -24.71 12.03 0.44
C LEU A 57 -24.54 11.05 -0.73
N PHE A 58 -23.64 11.35 -1.69
CA PHE A 58 -23.36 10.50 -2.86
C PHE A 58 -21.94 9.92 -2.87
N LYS A 59 -21.37 9.57 -1.71
CA LYS A 59 -20.23 8.65 -1.73
C LYS A 59 -20.74 7.28 -2.15
N ASN A 60 -20.18 6.75 -3.24
CA ASN A 60 -20.34 5.35 -3.58
C ASN A 60 -20.08 4.52 -2.32
N PRO A 61 -21.03 3.65 -1.94
CA PRO A 61 -20.88 2.98 -0.67
C PRO A 61 -19.71 1.98 -0.78
N ILE A 62 -18.89 1.92 0.27
CA ILE A 62 -17.64 1.13 0.30
C ILE A 62 -17.96 -0.33 -0.05
N PRO A 63 -17.36 -0.92 -1.10
CA PRO A 63 -17.71 -2.25 -1.59
C PRO A 63 -17.74 -3.32 -0.48
N TYR A 64 -16.73 -3.33 0.38
CA TYR A 64 -16.68 -4.23 1.53
C TYR A 64 -17.88 -4.06 2.48
N GLN A 65 -18.24 -2.81 2.80
CA GLN A 65 -19.33 -2.53 3.72
C GLN A 65 -20.70 -2.90 3.11
N ASN A 66 -20.86 -2.70 1.80
CA ASN A 66 -22.06 -3.16 1.09
C ASN A 66 -22.20 -4.67 1.12
N TYR A 67 -21.10 -5.38 0.89
CA TYR A 67 -21.09 -6.82 0.93
C TYR A 67 -21.40 -7.34 2.33
N LEU A 68 -20.77 -6.77 3.36
CA LEU A 68 -21.09 -7.05 4.76
C LEU A 68 -22.58 -6.81 5.08
N ASN A 69 -23.13 -5.70 4.62
CA ASN A 69 -24.56 -5.41 4.80
C ASN A 69 -25.45 -6.43 4.06
N THR A 70 -25.01 -6.92 2.90
CA THR A 70 -25.73 -7.94 2.12
C THR A 70 -25.70 -9.29 2.83
N LEU A 71 -24.54 -9.70 3.35
CA LEU A 71 -24.42 -10.88 4.20
C LEU A 71 -25.40 -10.80 5.37
N ASN A 72 -25.38 -9.69 6.10
CA ASN A 72 -26.27 -9.47 7.25
C ASN A 72 -27.77 -9.49 6.86
N LYS A 73 -28.13 -8.90 5.73
CA LYS A 73 -29.53 -8.89 5.26
C LYS A 73 -30.00 -10.27 4.80
N SER A 74 -29.08 -11.10 4.31
CA SER A 74 -29.38 -12.45 3.83
C SER A 74 -29.46 -13.49 4.95
N GLY A 75 -29.06 -13.14 6.19
CA GLY A 75 -28.99 -14.08 7.31
C GLY A 75 -27.73 -14.96 7.31
N LEU A 76 -26.81 -14.76 6.35
CA LEU A 76 -25.57 -15.54 6.24
C LEU A 76 -24.61 -15.33 7.41
N GLU A 77 -24.72 -14.21 8.11
CA GLU A 77 -23.99 -13.91 9.36
C GLU A 77 -24.33 -14.87 10.50
N ASN A 78 -25.44 -15.60 10.40
CA ASN A 78 -25.84 -16.60 11.40
C ASN A 78 -25.20 -17.97 11.15
N TYR A 79 -24.53 -18.16 10.01
CA TYR A 79 -23.87 -19.41 9.64
C TYR A 79 -22.36 -19.34 9.88
N GLY A 80 -21.76 -20.47 10.22
CA GLY A 80 -20.36 -20.54 10.63
C GLY A 80 -19.38 -19.94 9.61
N ILE A 81 -19.59 -20.14 8.31
CA ILE A 81 -18.71 -19.58 7.28
C ILE A 81 -18.87 -18.05 7.14
N GLY A 82 -20.08 -17.53 7.27
CA GLY A 82 -20.34 -16.08 7.27
C GLY A 82 -19.74 -15.40 8.50
N GLN A 83 -19.87 -16.01 9.68
CA GLN A 83 -19.22 -15.54 10.90
C GLN A 83 -17.70 -15.52 10.78
N LYS A 84 -17.11 -16.57 10.19
CA LYS A 84 -15.66 -16.62 9.89
C LYS A 84 -15.25 -15.46 8.99
N TRP A 85 -15.96 -15.23 7.89
CA TRP A 85 -15.67 -14.13 6.96
C TRP A 85 -15.69 -12.78 7.67
N ILE A 86 -16.75 -12.49 8.43
CA ILE A 86 -16.91 -11.24 9.18
C ILE A 86 -15.80 -11.09 10.22
N ASN A 87 -15.46 -12.17 10.92
CA ASN A 87 -14.44 -12.16 11.96
C ASN A 87 -13.05 -11.92 11.38
N ASN A 88 -12.67 -12.68 10.35
CA ASN A 88 -11.35 -12.61 9.72
C ASN A 88 -11.13 -11.23 9.09
N GLY A 89 -12.18 -10.57 8.60
CA GLY A 89 -12.11 -9.21 8.05
C GLY A 89 -11.91 -8.08 9.08
N LYS A 90 -11.90 -8.37 10.38
CA LYS A 90 -11.75 -7.34 11.44
C LYS A 90 -10.32 -6.84 11.54
N LEU A 91 -10.18 -5.51 11.61
CA LEU A 91 -8.89 -4.81 11.67
C LEU A 91 -8.06 -5.11 12.92
N ARG A 92 -8.64 -5.71 13.97
CA ARG A 92 -7.87 -6.18 15.14
C ARG A 92 -6.78 -7.19 14.77
N HIS A 93 -6.94 -7.91 13.66
CA HIS A 93 -5.93 -8.83 13.15
C HIS A 93 -4.70 -8.11 12.58
N ALA A 94 -4.77 -6.80 12.33
CA ALA A 94 -3.65 -5.99 11.88
C ALA A 94 -2.84 -5.32 13.01
N SER A 95 -3.28 -5.40 14.27
CA SER A 95 -2.70 -4.62 15.38
C SER A 95 -1.21 -4.90 15.64
N ASN A 96 -0.73 -6.11 15.36
CA ASN A 96 0.64 -6.53 15.68
C ASN A 96 1.51 -6.79 14.44
N LEU A 97 1.11 -6.28 13.27
CA LEU A 97 1.87 -6.50 12.05
C LEU A 97 3.16 -5.66 12.00
N PRO A 98 4.26 -6.22 11.47
CA PRO A 98 5.46 -5.45 11.18
C PRO A 98 5.21 -4.48 10.02
N THR A 99 5.82 -3.30 10.08
CA THR A 99 5.81 -2.34 8.97
C THR A 99 6.75 -2.82 7.85
N LEU A 100 6.16 -3.15 6.71
CA LEU A 100 6.87 -3.60 5.51
C LEU A 100 7.70 -2.47 4.89
N GLN A 101 8.82 -2.86 4.28
CA GLN A 101 9.60 -1.98 3.42
C GLN A 101 8.99 -1.95 2.02
N LEU A 102 8.81 -0.75 1.47
CA LEU A 102 8.31 -0.53 0.12
C LEU A 102 9.47 -0.32 -0.88
N PRO A 103 9.33 -0.74 -2.14
CA PRO A 103 8.18 -1.44 -2.72
C PRO A 103 8.05 -2.89 -2.24
N TYR A 104 6.81 -3.35 -2.10
CA TYR A 104 6.49 -4.69 -1.61
C TYR A 104 5.63 -5.46 -2.60
N ASN A 105 5.83 -6.78 -2.67
CA ASN A 105 4.89 -7.68 -3.31
C ASN A 105 4.97 -9.08 -2.72
N GLU A 106 3.89 -9.84 -2.78
CA GLU A 106 3.87 -11.25 -2.41
C GLU A 106 2.80 -11.98 -3.22
N MET A 107 3.05 -13.25 -3.49
CA MET A 107 2.01 -14.16 -3.97
C MET A 107 1.35 -14.82 -2.76
N THR A 108 0.02 -14.73 -2.68
CA THR A 108 -0.81 -15.38 -1.66
C THR A 108 -1.88 -16.21 -2.34
N TYR A 109 -2.44 -17.16 -1.61
CA TYR A 109 -3.63 -17.90 -2.03
C TYR A 109 -4.73 -17.66 -0.99
N PHE A 110 -5.97 -17.49 -1.43
CA PHE A 110 -7.13 -17.41 -0.55
C PHE A 110 -7.90 -18.71 -0.65
N ASP A 111 -8.00 -19.46 0.45
CA ASP A 111 -8.78 -20.69 0.52
C ASP A 111 -10.28 -20.35 0.71
N PRO A 112 -11.15 -20.67 -0.27
CA PRO A 112 -12.59 -20.41 -0.18
C PRO A 112 -13.25 -20.96 1.09
N SER A 113 -12.75 -22.07 1.63
CA SER A 113 -13.31 -22.74 2.80
C SER A 113 -12.95 -22.06 4.12
N LYS A 114 -11.89 -21.23 4.12
CA LYS A 114 -11.38 -20.54 5.30
C LYS A 114 -11.92 -19.12 5.45
N ALA A 115 -12.47 -18.53 4.38
CA ALA A 115 -12.98 -17.15 4.35
C ALA A 115 -11.96 -16.14 4.90
N GLU A 116 -10.73 -16.21 4.39
CA GLU A 116 -9.56 -15.50 4.93
C GLU A 116 -9.54 -14.02 4.56
N ALA A 117 -8.81 -13.24 5.35
CA ALA A 117 -8.40 -11.88 5.00
C ALA A 117 -6.89 -11.76 5.18
N VAL A 118 -6.24 -11.07 4.25
CA VAL A 118 -4.81 -10.72 4.35
C VAL A 118 -4.68 -9.27 4.77
N PHE A 119 -3.79 -9.02 5.72
CA PHE A 119 -3.47 -7.69 6.19
C PHE A 119 -1.97 -7.43 6.01
N LEU A 120 -1.63 -6.26 5.47
CA LEU A 120 -0.25 -5.82 5.28
C LEU A 120 -0.10 -4.39 5.83
N GLN A 121 0.90 -4.15 6.67
CA GLN A 121 1.20 -2.82 7.18
C GLN A 121 2.42 -2.21 6.48
N TYR A 122 2.37 -0.93 6.17
CA TYR A 122 3.46 -0.22 5.51
C TYR A 122 3.48 1.26 5.89
N GLY A 123 4.67 1.85 5.94
CA GLY A 123 4.88 3.26 6.22
C GLY A 123 4.90 4.08 4.92
N VAL A 124 4.31 5.26 4.96
CA VAL A 124 4.32 6.22 3.84
C VAL A 124 4.72 7.61 4.30
N LYS A 125 5.37 8.34 3.40
CA LYS A 125 5.78 9.73 3.60
C LYS A 125 4.95 10.67 2.75
N GLU A 126 4.72 11.88 3.25
CA GLU A 126 4.14 12.95 2.45
C GLU A 126 4.88 13.07 1.11
N GLY A 127 4.13 13.14 0.01
CA GLY A 127 4.69 13.27 -1.33
C GLY A 127 4.82 11.95 -2.07
N ASN A 128 4.73 10.81 -1.38
CA ASN A 128 4.65 9.53 -2.06
C ASN A 128 3.33 9.40 -2.85
N ASN A 129 3.42 8.84 -4.04
CA ASN A 129 2.31 8.26 -4.77
C ASN A 129 2.37 6.74 -4.59
N VAL A 130 1.28 6.14 -4.11
CA VAL A 130 1.18 4.71 -3.81
C VAL A 130 0.22 4.05 -4.78
N ILE A 131 0.63 2.93 -5.34
CA ILE A 131 -0.20 2.08 -6.19
C ILE A 131 -0.29 0.70 -5.55
N ILE A 132 -1.50 0.24 -5.28
CA ILE A 132 -1.78 -1.09 -4.76
C ILE A 132 -2.51 -1.87 -5.84
N LYS A 133 -2.07 -3.10 -6.09
CA LYS A 133 -2.72 -4.03 -7.03
C LYS A 133 -2.92 -5.39 -6.39
N ALA A 134 -4.00 -6.04 -6.76
CA ALA A 134 -4.27 -7.44 -6.49
C ALA A 134 -4.48 -8.15 -7.84
N ASP A 135 -3.39 -8.67 -8.41
CA ASP A 135 -3.43 -9.35 -9.70
C ASP A 135 -3.86 -10.80 -9.47
N VAL A 136 -5.09 -11.12 -9.86
CA VAL A 136 -5.66 -12.47 -9.73
C VAL A 136 -5.06 -13.38 -10.80
N LEU A 137 -4.48 -14.50 -10.37
CA LEU A 137 -3.78 -15.44 -11.26
C LEU A 137 -4.67 -16.60 -11.72
N THR A 138 -5.77 -16.83 -11.02
CA THR A 138 -6.75 -17.89 -11.34
C THR A 138 -7.88 -17.32 -12.19
N ASP A 139 -8.43 -18.13 -13.10
CA ASP A 139 -9.66 -17.80 -13.83
C ASP A 139 -10.86 -17.88 -12.87
N SER A 140 -10.99 -16.87 -12.01
CA SER A 140 -12.10 -16.74 -11.09
C SER A 140 -12.78 -15.39 -11.29
N SER A 141 -14.11 -15.43 -11.34
CA SER A 141 -14.95 -14.23 -11.22
C SER A 141 -14.98 -13.68 -9.78
N THR A 142 -14.03 -14.09 -8.93
CA THR A 142 -14.01 -13.75 -7.52
C THR A 142 -13.79 -12.25 -7.34
N VAL A 143 -14.69 -11.66 -6.58
CA VAL A 143 -14.54 -10.28 -6.11
C VAL A 143 -13.55 -10.22 -4.95
N TYR A 144 -12.55 -9.35 -5.06
CA TYR A 144 -11.63 -9.02 -3.97
C TYR A 144 -11.88 -7.61 -3.44
N PHE A 145 -12.19 -7.51 -2.15
CA PHE A 145 -12.29 -6.23 -1.47
C PHE A 145 -10.90 -5.77 -1.05
N ILE A 146 -10.49 -4.61 -1.55
CA ILE A 146 -9.20 -3.98 -1.25
C ILE A 146 -9.48 -2.68 -0.52
N ASP A 147 -8.97 -2.57 0.70
CA ASP A 147 -9.18 -1.43 1.58
C ASP A 147 -7.86 -0.94 2.17
N VAL A 148 -7.71 0.38 2.28
CA VAL A 148 -6.57 1.02 2.93
C VAL A 148 -7.06 1.84 4.10
N PHE A 149 -6.42 1.62 5.25
CA PHE A 149 -6.68 2.31 6.50
C PHE A 149 -5.45 3.08 6.94
N LYS A 150 -5.65 4.27 7.52
CA LYS A 150 -4.65 4.91 8.36
C LYS A 150 -4.62 4.19 9.71
N ARG A 151 -3.44 3.74 10.12
CA ARG A 151 -3.20 3.25 11.48
C ARG A 151 -2.84 4.42 12.39
N GLU A 152 -3.56 4.51 13.49
CA GLU A 152 -3.25 5.35 14.64
C GLU A 152 -3.06 4.43 15.85
N VAL A 153 -2.70 4.97 17.03
CA VAL A 153 -2.31 4.16 18.20
C VAL A 153 -3.35 3.09 18.55
N ASP A 154 -4.63 3.47 18.61
CA ASP A 154 -5.72 2.57 19.03
C ASP A 154 -6.89 2.51 18.04
N LYS A 155 -6.70 3.02 16.81
CA LYS A 155 -7.77 3.11 15.82
C LYS A 155 -7.27 2.99 14.39
N PHE A 156 -8.18 2.52 13.54
CA PHE A 156 -8.01 2.47 12.10
C PHE A 156 -9.05 3.36 11.44
N THR A 157 -8.61 4.26 10.57
CA THR A 157 -9.49 5.16 9.82
C THR A 157 -9.46 4.76 8.34
N GLN A 158 -10.60 4.41 7.74
CA GLN A 158 -10.66 4.11 6.30
C GLN A 158 -10.19 5.33 5.50
N LEU A 159 -9.26 5.12 4.57
CA LEU A 159 -8.74 6.15 3.66
C LEU A 159 -9.19 5.93 2.23
N HIS A 160 -8.87 4.74 1.69
CA HIS A 160 -9.08 4.40 0.29
C HIS A 160 -9.68 3.01 0.18
N TYR A 161 -10.37 2.74 -0.92
CA TYR A 161 -10.87 1.43 -1.27
C TYR A 161 -10.86 1.31 -2.80
N SER A 162 -10.83 0.09 -3.32
CA SER A 162 -10.88 -0.15 -4.76
C SER A 162 -12.34 -0.14 -5.22
N GLU A 163 -12.70 0.74 -6.15
CA GLU A 163 -14.04 0.76 -6.77
C GLU A 163 -14.22 -0.41 -7.76
N GLU A 164 -13.17 -0.70 -8.53
CA GLU A 164 -13.09 -1.79 -9.52
C GLU A 164 -12.41 -3.06 -8.96
N GLN A 165 -12.29 -3.16 -7.64
CA GLN A 165 -11.89 -4.37 -6.89
C GLN A 165 -10.46 -4.90 -7.14
N GLN A 166 -9.61 -4.23 -7.95
CA GLN A 166 -8.25 -4.73 -8.23
C GLN A 166 -7.11 -3.70 -8.10
N LYS A 167 -7.40 -2.40 -8.07
CA LYS A 167 -6.37 -1.36 -7.98
C LYS A 167 -6.79 -0.20 -7.09
N ILE A 168 -5.85 0.30 -6.29
CA ILE A 168 -5.97 1.58 -5.58
C ILE A 168 -4.75 2.44 -5.95
N GLU A 169 -4.99 3.72 -6.23
CA GLU A 169 -3.93 4.70 -6.44
C GLU A 169 -4.24 5.97 -5.64
N TYR A 170 -3.25 6.45 -4.87
CA TYR A 170 -3.43 7.66 -4.08
C TYR A 170 -2.11 8.36 -3.77
N THR A 171 -2.20 9.69 -3.60
CA THR A 171 -1.09 10.52 -3.15
C THR A 171 -1.15 10.78 -1.65
N VAL A 172 -0.03 10.57 -0.97
CA VAL A 172 0.13 10.72 0.47
C VAL A 172 0.33 12.18 0.81
N THR A 173 -0.52 12.71 1.69
CA THR A 173 -0.53 14.14 2.07
C THR A 173 0.12 14.42 3.42
N GLN A 174 0.38 13.37 4.20
CA GLN A 174 1.01 13.41 5.52
C GLN A 174 1.67 12.05 5.80
N ASP A 175 2.77 12.06 6.53
CA ASP A 175 3.40 10.84 7.04
C ASP A 175 2.39 10.02 7.85
N ALA A 176 2.33 8.73 7.57
CA ALA A 176 1.41 7.82 8.25
C ALA A 176 1.86 6.36 8.11
N GLU A 177 1.42 5.54 9.05
CA GLU A 177 1.39 4.09 8.89
C GLU A 177 0.04 3.70 8.30
N HIS A 178 0.05 2.90 7.24
CA HIS A 178 -1.14 2.40 6.57
C HIS A 178 -1.27 0.89 6.76
N VAL A 179 -2.52 0.41 6.72
CA VAL A 179 -2.85 -1.02 6.68
C VAL A 179 -3.67 -1.28 5.44
N LEU A 180 -3.23 -2.22 4.62
CA LEU A 180 -3.97 -2.82 3.54
C LEU A 180 -4.73 -4.03 4.08
N ARG A 181 -6.03 -4.13 3.76
CA ARG A 181 -6.81 -5.37 3.86
C ARG A 181 -7.18 -5.83 2.45
N VAL A 182 -6.96 -7.11 2.19
CA VAL A 182 -7.50 -7.80 1.01
C VAL A 182 -8.30 -9.00 1.46
N GLN A 183 -9.55 -9.07 1.03
CA GLN A 183 -10.46 -10.15 1.39
C GLN A 183 -11.37 -10.49 0.21
N PRO A 184 -11.43 -11.75 -0.24
CA PRO A 184 -12.39 -12.15 -1.26
C PRO A 184 -13.82 -12.12 -0.71
N GLU A 185 -14.81 -12.15 -1.59
CA GLU A 185 -16.18 -12.49 -1.22
C GLU A 185 -16.28 -13.89 -0.57
N LEU A 186 -17.39 -14.14 0.13
CA LEU A 186 -17.63 -15.42 0.81
C LEU A 186 -17.56 -16.58 -0.20
N LEU A 187 -16.78 -17.62 0.14
CA LEU A 187 -16.48 -18.76 -0.76
C LEU A 187 -15.73 -18.38 -2.05
N GLY A 188 -15.29 -17.13 -2.17
CA GLY A 188 -14.34 -16.70 -3.20
C GLY A 188 -12.90 -16.99 -2.77
N GLY A 189 -12.02 -17.15 -3.75
CA GLY A 189 -10.62 -17.41 -3.48
C GLY A 189 -9.80 -17.61 -4.75
N GLY A 190 -8.56 -18.05 -4.56
CA GLY A 190 -7.59 -18.23 -5.63
C GLY A 190 -6.25 -17.58 -5.34
N ALA A 191 -5.29 -17.79 -6.25
CA ALA A 191 -3.96 -17.22 -6.17
C ALA A 191 -3.97 -15.76 -6.63
N VAL A 192 -3.35 -14.88 -5.84
CA VAL A 192 -3.30 -13.44 -6.09
C VAL A 192 -1.90 -12.93 -5.82
N VAL A 193 -1.39 -12.08 -6.70
CA VAL A 193 -0.21 -11.27 -6.43
C VAL A 193 -0.66 -9.94 -5.84
N LEU A 194 -0.26 -9.69 -4.61
CA LEU A 194 -0.44 -8.40 -3.96
C LEU A 194 0.81 -7.56 -4.18
N SER A 195 0.67 -6.34 -4.69
CA SER A 195 1.79 -5.40 -4.84
C SER A 195 1.45 -4.04 -4.24
N ILE A 196 2.41 -3.44 -3.55
CA ILE A 196 2.40 -2.07 -3.06
C ILE A 196 3.63 -1.38 -3.66
N GLU A 197 3.38 -0.64 -4.73
CA GLU A 197 4.37 0.17 -5.44
C GLU A 197 4.39 1.59 -4.86
N ILE A 198 5.56 2.22 -4.89
CA ILE A 198 5.75 3.57 -4.37
C ILE A 198 6.57 4.40 -5.36
N SER A 199 6.15 5.64 -5.57
CA SER A 199 6.80 6.60 -6.46
C SER A 199 6.63 8.02 -5.91
N GLY A 200 7.26 9.00 -6.55
CA GLY A 200 7.06 10.40 -6.27
C GLY A 200 5.76 10.93 -6.88
N SER A 201 5.09 11.83 -6.18
CA SER A 201 3.91 12.54 -6.71
C SER A 201 4.25 13.66 -7.69
N LEU A 202 5.52 14.02 -7.84
CA LEU A 202 6.00 15.07 -8.73
C LEU A 202 6.83 14.48 -9.86
N ALA A 203 6.92 15.20 -10.97
CA ALA A 203 7.85 14.85 -12.04
C ALA A 203 9.30 15.00 -11.55
N PHE A 204 10.22 14.22 -12.13
CA PHE A 204 11.63 14.34 -11.84
C PHE A 204 12.19 15.67 -12.41
N PRO A 205 13.06 16.39 -11.67
CA PRO A 205 13.51 17.72 -12.07
C PRO A 205 14.57 17.74 -13.20
N LEU A 206 15.04 16.57 -13.66
CA LEU A 206 16.02 16.42 -14.74
C LEU A 206 15.47 15.48 -15.84
N PRO A 207 15.97 15.58 -17.09
CA PRO A 207 15.69 14.58 -18.12
C PRO A 207 16.25 13.20 -17.74
N ASP A 208 15.63 12.14 -18.29
CA ASP A 208 16.09 10.75 -18.25
C ASP A 208 16.20 10.07 -16.87
N MET A 209 15.33 10.47 -15.93
CA MET A 209 14.96 9.82 -14.65
C MET A 209 15.83 8.63 -14.20
N GLN A 210 16.89 8.86 -13.43
CA GLN A 210 17.64 7.79 -12.78
C GLN A 210 17.80 8.04 -11.28
N SER A 211 17.30 7.12 -10.44
CA SER A 211 17.39 7.19 -8.98
C SER A 211 18.83 7.36 -8.47
N GLY A 212 19.81 6.79 -9.19
CA GLY A 212 21.22 6.85 -8.83
C GLY A 212 21.87 8.25 -8.93
N GLN A 213 21.14 9.26 -9.42
CA GLN A 213 21.60 10.64 -9.48
C GLN A 213 21.37 11.41 -8.18
N ILE A 214 20.48 10.93 -7.30
CA ILE A 214 20.27 11.53 -5.97
C ILE A 214 21.31 10.96 -5.02
N ALA A 215 22.27 11.78 -4.57
CA ALA A 215 23.38 11.30 -3.75
C ALA A 215 23.62 12.10 -2.46
N SER A 216 23.00 13.28 -2.30
CA SER A 216 22.92 13.96 -1.00
C SER A 216 21.46 14.18 -0.64
N PHE A 217 21.07 13.64 0.51
CA PHE A 217 19.70 13.54 0.96
C PHE A 217 19.38 14.57 2.04
N TRP A 218 18.09 14.69 2.33
CA TRP A 218 17.59 15.51 3.41
C TRP A 218 18.29 15.19 4.74
N GLY A 219 18.69 16.24 5.46
CA GLY A 219 19.32 16.10 6.77
C GLY A 219 20.84 15.89 6.75
N ASP A 220 21.46 15.67 5.59
CA ASP A 220 22.91 15.56 5.45
C ASP A 220 23.66 16.77 6.04
N ALA A 221 24.84 16.52 6.62
CA ALA A 221 25.66 17.56 7.22
C ALA A 221 26.13 18.58 6.15
N ARG A 222 25.90 19.87 6.41
CA ARG A 222 26.32 20.99 5.55
C ARG A 222 27.24 21.93 6.32
N SER A 223 28.20 22.51 5.60
CA SER A 223 29.19 23.45 6.16
C SER A 223 29.87 22.89 7.42
N GLY A 224 30.45 21.69 7.32
CA GLY A 224 31.16 21.06 8.43
C GLY A 224 30.27 20.63 9.60
N GLY A 225 28.96 20.42 9.36
CA GLY A 225 27.99 20.00 10.38
C GLY A 225 27.20 21.14 11.01
N ALA A 226 27.49 22.40 10.68
CA ALA A 226 26.78 23.57 11.22
C ALA A 226 25.34 23.73 10.69
N ARG A 227 24.99 23.11 9.57
CA ARG A 227 23.64 23.12 8.99
C ARG A 227 23.24 21.72 8.56
N LYS A 228 21.93 21.48 8.49
CA LYS A 228 21.34 20.30 7.85
C LYS A 228 20.90 20.64 6.44
N HIS A 229 20.99 19.67 5.54
CA HIS A 229 20.56 19.83 4.15
C HIS A 229 19.02 19.89 4.08
N GLU A 230 18.48 21.02 3.60
CA GLU A 230 17.03 21.24 3.43
C GLU A 230 16.57 20.97 1.99
N GLY A 231 17.05 19.88 1.40
CA GLY A 231 16.73 19.52 0.03
C GLY A 231 17.31 18.16 -0.35
N VAL A 232 17.39 17.92 -1.65
CA VAL A 232 18.12 16.82 -2.26
C VAL A 232 19.01 17.36 -3.36
N ASP A 233 20.21 16.79 -3.50
CA ASP A 233 21.12 17.13 -4.59
C ASP A 233 21.08 16.03 -5.66
N VAL A 234 20.77 16.44 -6.88
CA VAL A 234 20.67 15.57 -8.06
C VAL A 234 21.84 15.87 -8.98
N PHE A 235 22.81 14.96 -9.03
CA PHE A 235 24.05 15.12 -9.79
C PHE A 235 23.82 14.87 -11.28
N ALA A 236 24.29 15.80 -12.11
CA ALA A 236 24.22 15.71 -13.56
C ALA A 236 25.28 16.59 -14.22
N LYS A 237 25.55 16.37 -15.51
CA LYS A 237 26.52 17.18 -16.26
C LYS A 237 26.09 18.66 -16.24
N ARG A 238 27.05 19.58 -16.11
CA ARG A 238 26.78 21.02 -16.31
C ARG A 238 26.08 21.22 -17.66
N GLY A 239 25.10 22.11 -17.71
CA GLY A 239 24.30 22.36 -18.91
C GLY A 239 23.08 21.45 -19.07
N THR A 240 22.95 20.38 -18.27
CA THR A 240 21.75 19.52 -18.29
C THR A 240 20.49 20.36 -18.01
N PRO A 241 19.42 20.28 -18.82
CA PRO A 241 18.19 21.03 -18.57
C PRO A 241 17.57 20.71 -17.20
N VAL A 242 17.22 21.74 -16.43
CA VAL A 242 16.44 21.63 -15.20
C VAL A 242 14.98 21.92 -15.52
N ARG A 243 14.09 20.98 -15.21
CA ARG A 243 12.67 21.00 -15.58
C ARG A 243 11.78 21.34 -14.39
N ALA A 244 10.66 22.00 -14.67
CA ALA A 244 9.62 22.22 -13.68
C ALA A 244 8.96 20.90 -13.27
N VAL A 245 8.93 20.62 -11.97
CA VAL A 245 8.33 19.38 -11.42
C VAL A 245 6.79 19.43 -11.31
N VAL A 246 6.22 20.62 -11.42
CA VAL A 246 4.77 20.92 -11.32
C VAL A 246 4.38 22.08 -12.22
N ASN A 247 3.10 22.15 -12.56
CA ASN A 247 2.49 23.36 -13.09
C ASN A 247 2.52 24.45 -12.00
N GLY A 248 2.92 25.66 -12.36
CA GLY A 248 3.02 26.73 -11.37
C GLY A 248 3.38 28.09 -11.95
N MET A 249 3.65 29.03 -11.05
CA MET A 249 4.13 30.37 -11.39
C MET A 249 5.51 30.59 -10.82
N VAL A 250 6.43 31.07 -11.66
CA VAL A 250 7.77 31.50 -11.23
C VAL A 250 7.60 32.74 -10.35
N ARG A 251 7.92 32.61 -9.06
CA ARG A 251 7.81 33.71 -8.09
C ARG A 251 9.05 34.59 -8.08
N ARG A 252 10.22 33.97 -8.26
CA ARG A 252 11.50 34.65 -8.16
C ARG A 252 12.55 33.92 -8.98
N THR A 253 13.35 34.68 -9.68
CA THR A 253 14.66 34.27 -10.19
C THR A 253 15.70 35.26 -9.68
N GLY A 254 16.97 34.88 -9.70
CA GLY A 254 18.08 35.74 -9.29
C GLY A 254 19.27 34.96 -8.75
N GLN A 255 20.19 35.67 -8.12
CA GLN A 255 21.39 35.09 -7.52
C GLN A 255 21.41 35.32 -6.01
N ASN A 256 21.86 34.32 -5.25
CA ASN A 256 22.17 34.49 -3.83
C ASN A 256 23.45 33.75 -3.43
N ARG A 257 24.02 34.10 -2.27
CA ARG A 257 25.33 33.57 -1.82
C ARG A 257 25.35 32.05 -1.66
N LEU A 258 24.25 31.45 -1.19
CA LEU A 258 24.22 30.01 -0.94
C LEU A 258 23.88 29.24 -2.20
N GLY A 259 22.70 29.49 -2.78
CA GLY A 259 22.20 28.76 -3.94
C GLY A 259 22.77 29.20 -5.29
N GLY A 260 23.58 30.26 -5.37
CA GLY A 260 24.04 30.77 -6.66
C GLY A 260 22.87 31.27 -7.49
N ASN A 261 22.76 30.85 -8.74
CA ASN A 261 21.61 31.15 -9.60
C ASN A 261 20.43 30.25 -9.21
N VAL A 262 19.28 30.85 -8.93
CA VAL A 262 18.13 30.15 -8.35
C VAL A 262 16.81 30.45 -9.03
N VAL A 263 15.92 29.47 -9.09
CA VAL A 263 14.53 29.64 -9.54
C VAL A 263 13.59 29.17 -8.43
N TRP A 264 12.53 29.94 -8.19
CA TRP A 264 11.44 29.58 -7.28
C TRP A 264 10.13 29.44 -8.06
N VAL A 265 9.53 28.25 -8.02
CA VAL A 265 8.22 27.97 -8.61
C VAL A 265 7.20 27.76 -7.49
N ASN A 266 6.01 28.37 -7.59
CA ASN A 266 4.93 28.21 -6.61
C ASN A 266 3.72 27.52 -7.25
N SER A 267 3.20 26.48 -6.59
CA SER A 267 1.96 25.76 -6.96
C SER A 267 0.81 26.02 -5.99
N GLY A 268 0.92 27.03 -5.12
CA GLY A 268 -0.03 27.30 -4.05
C GLY A 268 0.39 26.65 -2.73
N LYS A 269 0.33 25.31 -2.65
CA LYS A 269 0.65 24.56 -1.41
C LYS A 269 2.15 24.61 -1.06
N TYR A 270 3.01 24.48 -2.07
CA TYR A 270 4.47 24.49 -1.90
C TYR A 270 5.14 25.56 -2.76
N ASN A 271 6.36 25.91 -2.36
CA ASN A 271 7.34 26.57 -3.19
C ASN A 271 8.49 25.60 -3.46
N TYR A 272 8.85 25.47 -4.72
CA TYR A 272 9.93 24.62 -5.21
C TYR A 272 11.13 25.48 -5.52
N TYR A 273 12.26 25.11 -4.95
CA TYR A 273 13.52 25.81 -5.06
C TYR A 273 14.49 25.01 -5.92
N TYR A 274 15.03 25.64 -6.95
CA TYR A 274 16.03 25.08 -7.85
C TYR A 274 17.27 25.95 -7.73
N ALA A 275 18.40 25.36 -7.37
CA ALA A 275 19.64 26.10 -7.10
C ALA A 275 20.87 25.48 -7.74
N HIS A 276 21.98 26.19 -7.62
CA HIS A 276 23.27 25.92 -8.24
C HIS A 276 23.24 25.96 -9.77
N LEU A 277 22.26 26.66 -10.35
CA LEU A 277 22.05 26.69 -11.78
C LEU A 277 23.22 27.36 -12.51
N ASP A 278 23.53 26.88 -13.71
CA ASP A 278 24.50 27.54 -14.60
C ASP A 278 23.83 28.72 -15.32
N SER A 279 22.59 28.52 -15.78
CA SER A 279 21.76 29.54 -16.44
C SER A 279 20.30 29.48 -15.97
N GLN A 280 19.56 30.58 -16.15
CA GLN A 280 18.12 30.70 -15.87
C GLN A 280 17.40 31.09 -17.15
N HIS A 281 16.41 30.30 -17.56
CA HIS A 281 15.66 30.50 -18.82
C HIS A 281 14.28 31.13 -18.59
N VAL A 282 13.91 31.37 -17.33
CA VAL A 282 12.63 31.95 -16.94
C VAL A 282 12.83 33.19 -16.07
N LYS A 283 11.78 33.99 -15.92
CA LYS A 283 11.72 35.17 -15.05
C LYS A 283 10.46 35.17 -14.18
N ALA A 284 10.48 35.96 -13.11
CA ALA A 284 9.32 36.13 -12.24
C ALA A 284 8.07 36.53 -13.04
N GLY A 285 6.93 35.92 -12.70
CA GLY A 285 5.65 36.09 -13.40
C GLY A 285 5.40 35.11 -14.54
N ASN A 286 6.40 34.35 -15.01
CA ASN A 286 6.15 33.29 -15.99
C ASN A 286 5.29 32.17 -15.38
N ARG A 287 4.33 31.66 -16.17
CA ARG A 287 3.68 30.38 -15.90
C ARG A 287 4.51 29.28 -16.54
N VAL A 288 4.66 28.17 -15.84
CA VAL A 288 5.39 26.99 -16.30
C VAL A 288 4.50 25.76 -16.14
N SER A 289 4.60 24.85 -17.09
CA SER A 289 4.02 23.52 -17.04
C SER A 289 5.08 22.49 -16.64
N ILE A 290 4.63 21.32 -16.16
CA ILE A 290 5.50 20.17 -15.90
C ILE A 290 6.36 19.89 -17.13
N GLY A 291 7.68 19.78 -16.93
CA GLY A 291 8.65 19.51 -17.99
C GLY A 291 9.27 20.75 -18.65
N ASP A 292 8.70 21.95 -18.45
CA ASP A 292 9.28 23.19 -18.98
C ASP A 292 10.68 23.42 -18.43
N THR A 293 11.60 23.87 -19.28
CA THR A 293 12.98 24.14 -18.86
C THR A 293 13.07 25.46 -18.10
N LEU A 294 13.51 25.40 -16.85
CA LEU A 294 13.71 26.55 -15.96
C LEU A 294 15.11 27.15 -16.09
N GLY A 295 16.08 26.36 -16.52
CA GLY A 295 17.48 26.70 -16.59
C GLY A 295 18.33 25.45 -16.81
N THR A 296 19.61 25.51 -16.45
CA THR A 296 20.53 24.38 -16.61
C THR A 296 21.31 24.08 -15.34
N VAL A 297 21.67 22.81 -15.14
CA VAL A 297 22.51 22.33 -14.04
C VAL A 297 23.87 23.03 -14.09
N GLY A 298 24.34 23.48 -12.93
CA GLY A 298 25.65 24.08 -12.76
C GLY A 298 26.27 23.70 -11.43
N ASN A 299 27.09 24.59 -10.89
CA ASN A 299 27.62 24.51 -9.53
C ASN A 299 27.78 25.91 -8.92
N THR A 300 26.91 26.86 -9.27
CA THR A 300 27.06 28.26 -8.81
C THR A 300 26.75 28.41 -7.31
N GLY A 301 27.20 29.50 -6.70
CA GLY A 301 27.00 29.74 -5.26
C GLY A 301 28.00 28.98 -4.41
N ASN A 302 27.57 28.40 -3.29
CA ASN A 302 28.46 27.66 -2.40
C ASN A 302 28.87 26.27 -2.94
N ALA A 303 28.27 25.83 -4.05
CA ALA A 303 28.60 24.58 -4.73
C ALA A 303 29.82 24.68 -5.67
N ILE A 304 30.47 25.86 -5.78
CA ILE A 304 31.47 26.14 -6.82
C ILE A 304 32.68 25.20 -6.82
N THR A 305 33.02 24.61 -5.68
CA THR A 305 34.12 23.65 -5.52
C THR A 305 33.68 22.18 -5.59
N THR A 306 32.41 21.93 -5.90
CA THR A 306 31.82 20.58 -5.98
C THR A 306 31.48 20.19 -7.42
N ALA A 307 31.23 18.89 -7.64
CA ALA A 307 30.74 18.41 -8.92
C ALA A 307 29.37 19.05 -9.26
N PRO A 308 29.08 19.36 -10.54
CA PRO A 308 27.80 19.94 -10.93
C PRO A 308 26.59 19.11 -10.49
N HIS A 309 25.61 19.80 -9.92
CA HIS A 309 24.38 19.21 -9.41
C HIS A 309 23.26 20.25 -9.33
N LEU A 310 22.02 19.77 -9.33
CA LEU A 310 20.86 20.54 -8.96
C LEU A 310 20.62 20.36 -7.46
N HIS A 311 20.60 21.45 -6.70
CA HIS A 311 19.96 21.43 -5.38
C HIS A 311 18.46 21.70 -5.55
N PHE A 312 17.63 20.75 -5.13
CA PHE A 312 16.18 20.83 -5.20
C PHE A 312 15.58 20.84 -3.80
N GLY A 313 14.76 21.85 -3.49
CA GLY A 313 14.10 22.01 -2.20
C GLY A 313 12.60 22.21 -2.33
N ILE A 314 11.84 21.75 -1.35
CA ILE A 314 10.40 21.96 -1.25
C ILE A 314 10.09 22.68 0.06
N TYR A 315 9.32 23.76 -0.03
CA TYR A 315 8.98 24.61 1.12
C TYR A 315 7.47 24.74 1.23
N ARG A 316 6.92 24.29 2.34
CA ARG A 316 5.52 24.50 2.71
C ARG A 316 5.31 25.94 3.14
N ARG A 317 4.27 26.58 2.60
CA ARG A 317 3.92 27.96 2.97
C ARG A 317 3.68 28.06 4.49
N GLY A 318 4.49 28.89 5.15
CA GLY A 318 4.39 29.14 6.59
C GLY A 318 4.84 27.99 7.51
N LYS A 319 5.37 26.89 6.96
CA LYS A 319 5.78 25.70 7.74
C LYS A 319 7.23 25.24 7.51
N GLY A 320 7.97 25.90 6.62
CA GLY A 320 9.38 25.61 6.36
C GLY A 320 9.61 24.53 5.30
N ALA A 321 10.86 24.05 5.23
CA ALA A 321 11.29 23.04 4.29
C ALA A 321 10.71 21.65 4.62
N VAL A 322 10.52 20.83 3.59
CA VAL A 322 10.14 19.41 3.71
C VAL A 322 11.08 18.56 2.86
N ASP A 323 11.27 17.31 3.25
CA ASP A 323 12.06 16.34 2.50
C ASP A 323 11.51 16.18 1.07
N PRO A 324 12.28 16.55 0.03
CA PRO A 324 11.84 16.39 -1.35
C PRO A 324 11.87 14.95 -1.84
N PHE A 325 12.66 14.06 -1.24
CA PHE A 325 12.89 12.72 -1.78
C PHE A 325 11.59 11.94 -2.00
N PRO A 326 10.65 11.85 -1.03
CA PRO A 326 9.36 11.20 -1.23
C PRO A 326 8.53 11.74 -2.42
N PHE A 327 8.73 13.00 -2.81
CA PHE A 327 7.99 13.66 -3.88
C PHE A 327 8.54 13.37 -5.27
N ILE A 328 9.84 13.09 -5.40
CA ILE A 328 10.51 12.92 -6.69
C ILE A 328 11.15 11.54 -6.86
N GLN A 329 10.99 10.63 -5.90
CA GLN A 329 11.53 9.27 -6.01
C GLN A 329 10.99 8.59 -7.27
N VAL A 330 11.86 7.92 -8.00
CA VAL A 330 11.45 7.15 -9.19
C VAL A 330 10.80 5.86 -8.73
N ALA A 331 9.78 5.40 -9.46
CA ALA A 331 9.12 4.13 -9.17
C ALA A 331 10.12 2.98 -9.22
N GLU A 332 10.29 2.27 -8.11
CA GLU A 332 11.01 1.01 -8.09
C GLU A 332 10.01 -0.12 -8.33
N LYS A 333 10.31 -0.99 -9.29
CA LYS A 333 9.51 -2.19 -9.49
C LYS A 333 9.79 -3.17 -8.36
N PRO A 334 8.76 -3.79 -7.76
CA PRO A 334 8.98 -4.86 -6.81
C PRO A 334 9.65 -6.05 -7.51
N LYS A 335 10.33 -6.91 -6.73
CA LYS A 335 10.99 -8.11 -7.25
C LYS A 335 10.02 -8.98 -8.04
N GLU A 336 10.49 -9.60 -9.12
CA GLU A 336 9.66 -10.45 -9.96
C GLU A 336 9.03 -11.62 -9.17
N ILE A 337 7.80 -11.98 -9.54
CA ILE A 337 7.07 -13.12 -8.98
C ILE A 337 7.27 -14.32 -9.90
N VAL A 338 7.65 -15.46 -9.33
CA VAL A 338 7.78 -16.72 -10.06
C VAL A 338 6.48 -17.51 -9.89
N LEU A 339 5.70 -17.70 -10.96
CA LEU A 339 4.36 -18.30 -10.86
C LEU A 339 4.35 -19.74 -10.34
N SER A 340 5.40 -20.52 -10.62
CA SER A 340 5.52 -21.90 -10.13
C SER A 340 5.61 -22.00 -8.60
N ASP A 341 5.91 -20.88 -7.92
CA ASP A 341 5.92 -20.83 -6.46
C ASP A 341 4.53 -20.96 -5.82
N SER A 342 3.46 -20.83 -6.62
CA SER A 342 2.08 -21.02 -6.15
C SER A 342 1.85 -22.40 -5.52
N VAL A 343 2.61 -23.42 -5.92
CA VAL A 343 2.50 -24.79 -5.40
C VAL A 343 2.74 -24.90 -3.89
N PHE A 344 3.47 -23.96 -3.30
CA PHE A 344 3.78 -23.97 -1.86
C PHE A 344 2.69 -23.32 -1.00
N LEU A 345 1.76 -22.58 -1.62
CA LEU A 345 0.82 -21.74 -0.89
C LEU A 345 -0.27 -22.57 -0.23
N LYS A 346 -0.57 -22.26 1.04
CA LYS A 346 -1.48 -23.02 1.92
C LYS A 346 -1.08 -24.45 2.19
N ASP A 347 0.12 -24.84 1.77
CA ASP A 347 0.78 -25.99 2.35
C ASP A 347 1.47 -25.60 3.68
N TYR A 348 2.06 -26.59 4.33
CA TYR A 348 2.89 -26.39 5.51
C TYR A 348 4.37 -26.55 5.16
N GLY A 349 5.22 -26.02 6.03
CA GLY A 349 6.64 -26.30 5.98
C GLY A 349 7.21 -26.54 7.36
N VAL A 350 8.47 -26.93 7.37
CA VAL A 350 9.27 -27.01 8.59
C VAL A 350 10.63 -26.38 8.42
N PHE A 351 11.26 -25.97 9.53
CA PHE A 351 12.67 -25.59 9.48
C PHE A 351 13.56 -26.80 9.21
N SER A 352 14.52 -26.66 8.29
CA SER A 352 15.47 -27.71 7.93
C SER A 352 16.74 -27.71 8.80
N VAL A 353 16.89 -26.71 9.68
CA VAL A 353 18.06 -26.45 10.53
C VAL A 353 17.66 -26.23 11.99
N ASN A 354 18.58 -26.50 12.93
CA ASN A 354 18.32 -26.37 14.38
C ASN A 354 18.23 -24.93 14.92
N ASN A 355 18.63 -23.93 14.12
CA ASN A 355 18.58 -22.51 14.50
C ASN A 355 17.93 -21.71 13.37
N GLY A 356 16.73 -22.15 12.97
CA GLY A 356 15.94 -21.52 11.92
C GLY A 356 15.52 -20.12 12.32
N ASN A 357 16.04 -19.09 11.64
CA ASN A 357 15.69 -17.70 11.95
C ASN A 357 14.29 -17.38 11.46
N PHE A 358 13.41 -17.03 12.39
CA PHE A 358 12.10 -16.43 12.15
C PHE A 358 12.22 -14.91 12.27
N ARG A 359 11.84 -14.18 11.22
CA ARG A 359 12.18 -12.76 11.06
C ARG A 359 10.95 -11.88 10.92
N ALA A 360 11.11 -10.62 11.31
CA ALA A 360 10.06 -9.62 11.19
C ALA A 360 9.79 -9.19 9.74
N LEU A 361 10.82 -9.21 8.89
CA LEU A 361 10.76 -8.79 7.49
C LEU A 361 11.54 -9.78 6.60
N PRO A 362 11.27 -9.82 5.28
CA PRO A 362 11.98 -10.68 4.32
C PRO A 362 13.36 -10.11 3.95
N ASP A 363 14.20 -9.87 4.96
CA ASP A 363 15.57 -9.36 4.85
C ASP A 363 16.48 -10.06 5.86
N LEU A 364 17.66 -10.49 5.44
CA LEU A 364 18.67 -11.11 6.30
C LEU A 364 19.15 -10.17 7.42
N LYS A 365 19.04 -8.85 7.24
CA LYS A 365 19.38 -7.84 8.24
C LYS A 365 18.22 -7.48 9.17
N SER A 366 17.00 -7.95 8.90
CA SER A 366 15.87 -7.62 9.75
C SER A 366 15.98 -8.26 11.14
N LYS A 367 15.25 -7.70 12.11
CA LYS A 367 15.10 -8.28 13.44
C LYS A 367 14.69 -9.76 13.35
N VAL A 368 15.42 -10.61 14.05
CA VAL A 368 15.04 -12.00 14.32
C VAL A 368 14.04 -11.97 15.47
N LEU A 369 12.82 -12.42 15.20
CA LEU A 369 11.74 -12.54 16.19
C LEU A 369 11.93 -13.78 17.06
N GLY A 370 12.49 -14.85 16.49
CA GLY A 370 12.75 -16.10 17.18
C GLY A 370 13.71 -17.00 16.39
N LYS A 371 14.30 -17.97 17.09
CA LYS A 371 15.05 -19.07 16.48
C LYS A 371 14.37 -20.37 16.82
N HIS A 372 14.13 -21.20 15.83
CA HIS A 372 13.35 -22.43 15.98
C HIS A 372 14.16 -23.66 15.60
N PRO A 373 13.97 -24.79 16.31
CA PRO A 373 14.65 -26.03 16.02
C PRO A 373 14.19 -26.62 14.68
N LYS A 374 14.96 -27.59 14.19
CA LYS A 374 14.62 -28.35 12.99
C LYS A 374 13.26 -29.05 13.20
N LEU A 375 12.51 -29.24 12.13
CA LEU A 375 11.16 -29.82 12.13
C LEU A 375 10.10 -28.95 12.82
N THR A 376 10.40 -27.70 13.18
CA THR A 376 9.37 -26.79 13.69
C THR A 376 8.35 -26.47 12.59
N TYR A 377 7.08 -26.82 12.82
CA TYR A 377 5.94 -26.67 11.91
C TYR A 377 5.49 -25.22 11.76
N PHE A 378 5.12 -24.82 10.54
CA PHE A 378 4.42 -23.58 10.25
C PHE A 378 3.54 -23.72 8.99
N GLU A 379 2.53 -22.86 8.86
CA GLU A 379 1.75 -22.70 7.64
C GLU A 379 2.38 -21.66 6.71
N ILE A 380 2.30 -21.87 5.40
CA ILE A 380 2.80 -20.95 4.39
C ILE A 380 1.65 -20.04 3.94
N LEU A 381 1.72 -18.76 4.33
CA LEU A 381 0.71 -17.77 3.98
C LEU A 381 0.96 -17.15 2.60
N ALA A 382 2.22 -16.82 2.30
CA ALA A 382 2.60 -16.16 1.06
C ALA A 382 4.07 -16.43 0.71
N LYS A 383 4.45 -16.17 -0.54
CA LYS A 383 5.84 -16.22 -1.02
C LYS A 383 6.24 -14.93 -1.71
N ARG A 384 7.47 -14.48 -1.44
CA ARG A 384 8.12 -13.34 -2.10
C ARG A 384 9.59 -13.67 -2.36
N GLY A 385 9.94 -13.88 -3.63
CA GLY A 385 11.29 -14.31 -4.00
C GLY A 385 11.74 -15.47 -3.12
N ASP A 386 12.88 -15.31 -2.46
CA ASP A 386 13.46 -16.34 -1.61
C ASP A 386 12.88 -16.42 -0.19
N TRP A 387 11.75 -15.74 0.08
CA TRP A 387 11.16 -15.67 1.42
C TRP A 387 9.74 -16.19 1.45
N PHE A 388 9.43 -16.95 2.49
CA PHE A 388 8.07 -17.34 2.84
C PHE A 388 7.57 -16.45 3.96
N ARG A 389 6.36 -15.91 3.81
CA ARG A 389 5.59 -15.38 4.92
C ARG A 389 4.86 -16.54 5.57
N ILE A 390 5.17 -16.81 6.83
CA ILE A 390 4.72 -18.00 7.54
C ILE A 390 3.93 -17.62 8.78
N GLN A 391 3.07 -18.54 9.22
CA GLN A 391 2.34 -18.42 10.47
C GLN A 391 2.56 -19.66 11.33
N PHE A 392 2.90 -19.44 12.59
CA PHE A 392 2.96 -20.51 13.58
C PHE A 392 1.57 -20.83 14.13
N PRO A 393 1.38 -22.00 14.77
CA PRO A 393 0.11 -22.39 15.38
C PRO A 393 -0.42 -21.43 16.47
N ASP A 394 0.45 -20.64 17.11
CA ASP A 394 0.06 -19.59 18.05
C ASP A 394 -0.28 -18.25 17.37
N GLU A 395 -0.56 -18.31 16.07
CA GLU A 395 -0.94 -17.20 15.20
C GLU A 395 0.15 -16.15 14.96
N SER A 396 1.38 -16.34 15.49
CA SER A 396 2.49 -15.43 15.22
C SER A 396 2.94 -15.49 13.75
N ILE A 397 3.10 -14.33 13.13
CA ILE A 397 3.41 -14.18 11.70
C ILE A 397 4.77 -13.52 11.52
N GLY A 398 5.52 -13.99 10.53
CA GLY A 398 6.80 -13.43 10.14
C GLY A 398 7.33 -14.12 8.90
N PHE A 399 8.66 -14.10 8.72
CA PHE A 399 9.31 -14.53 7.50
C PHE A 399 10.41 -15.57 7.77
N ALA A 400 10.53 -16.54 6.88
CA ALA A 400 11.62 -17.50 6.84
C ALA A 400 12.22 -17.54 5.43
N HIS A 401 13.55 -17.61 5.35
CA HIS A 401 14.26 -17.70 4.08
C HIS A 401 14.16 -19.13 3.52
N GLN A 402 14.02 -19.28 2.21
CA GLN A 402 13.78 -20.59 1.57
C GLN A 402 14.91 -21.60 1.82
N SER A 403 16.14 -21.12 1.99
CA SER A 403 17.31 -21.98 2.21
C SER A 403 17.33 -22.70 3.56
N ILE A 404 16.44 -22.31 4.50
CA ILE A 404 16.38 -22.89 5.85
C ILE A 404 15.04 -23.58 6.14
N VAL A 405 14.23 -23.81 5.11
CA VAL A 405 12.92 -24.46 5.22
C VAL A 405 12.78 -25.62 4.24
N ASP A 406 11.89 -26.55 4.55
CA ASP A 406 11.44 -27.65 3.71
C ASP A 406 9.92 -27.53 3.55
N VAL A 407 9.40 -27.50 2.31
CA VAL A 407 8.03 -27.00 1.99
C VAL A 407 7.27 -27.82 0.95
N SER A 408 7.91 -28.77 0.25
CA SER A 408 7.27 -29.51 -0.86
C SER A 408 6.90 -30.95 -0.52
N SER A 409 7.44 -31.47 0.58
CA SER A 409 7.10 -32.71 1.27
C SER A 409 8.13 -32.90 2.37
N PRO A 410 8.00 -32.18 3.50
CA PRO A 410 8.94 -32.30 4.60
C PRO A 410 9.20 -33.77 4.94
N LYS A 411 10.47 -34.14 5.15
CA LYS A 411 10.78 -35.52 5.56
C LYS A 411 10.03 -35.86 6.84
N THR A 412 8.97 -36.65 6.71
CA THR A 412 8.10 -37.02 7.84
C THR A 412 8.58 -38.31 8.49
N GLN A 413 8.42 -38.38 9.81
CA GLN A 413 8.69 -39.59 10.59
C GLN A 413 7.39 -40.37 10.80
N ALA A 414 7.44 -41.70 10.76
CA ALA A 414 6.28 -42.52 11.10
C ALA A 414 5.95 -42.40 12.59
N ILE A 415 4.67 -42.46 12.94
CA ILE A 415 4.20 -42.45 14.33
C ILE A 415 2.98 -43.36 14.48
N GLU A 416 2.90 -44.03 15.63
CA GLU A 416 1.74 -44.80 16.05
C GLU A 416 1.01 -44.08 17.18
N LEU A 417 -0.25 -43.73 16.96
CA LEU A 417 -1.14 -43.16 17.97
C LEU A 417 -1.72 -44.25 18.86
N ARG A 418 -1.64 -44.04 20.18
CA ARG A 418 -2.09 -44.97 21.22
C ARG A 418 -3.35 -44.43 21.90
N PRO A 419 -4.19 -45.30 22.50
CA PRO A 419 -5.37 -44.86 23.26
C PRO A 419 -5.06 -43.91 24.43
N THR A 420 -3.83 -43.91 24.93
CA THR A 420 -3.37 -43.08 26.06
C THR A 420 -2.83 -41.71 25.63
N ASP A 421 -2.67 -41.45 24.34
CA ASP A 421 -2.14 -40.16 23.89
C ASP A 421 -3.21 -39.07 24.01
N THR A 422 -2.80 -37.85 24.38
CA THR A 422 -3.70 -36.70 24.47
C THR A 422 -3.78 -36.00 23.12
N LEU A 423 -4.96 -35.98 22.50
CA LEU A 423 -5.17 -35.43 21.15
C LEU A 423 -6.03 -34.15 21.17
N PHE A 424 -5.75 -33.23 20.26
CA PHE A 424 -6.42 -31.95 20.11
C PHE A 424 -6.78 -31.70 18.65
N GLU A 425 -7.95 -31.10 18.42
CA GLU A 425 -8.42 -30.67 17.10
C GLU A 425 -7.60 -29.47 16.60
N TYR A 426 -7.36 -28.50 17.48
CA TYR A 426 -6.56 -27.31 17.21
C TYR A 426 -5.28 -27.35 18.07
N PHE A 427 -4.30 -26.50 17.75
CA PHE A 427 -3.14 -26.34 18.62
C PHE A 427 -3.61 -26.02 20.04
N ASP A 428 -3.24 -26.89 20.99
CA ASP A 428 -3.60 -26.89 22.42
C ASP A 428 -5.08 -26.78 22.81
N ARG A 429 -6.03 -26.94 21.85
CA ARG A 429 -7.46 -26.70 22.05
C ARG A 429 -8.35 -27.74 21.39
N GLY A 430 -9.51 -27.99 22.00
CA GLY A 430 -10.49 -28.96 21.50
C GLY A 430 -10.02 -30.38 21.72
N LEU A 431 -10.05 -30.84 22.98
CA LEU A 431 -9.62 -32.19 23.36
C LEU A 431 -10.48 -33.24 22.65
N LEU A 432 -9.83 -34.23 22.05
CA LEU A 432 -10.48 -35.31 21.32
C LEU A 432 -10.31 -36.67 22.03
N PRO A 433 -11.30 -37.58 21.92
CA PRO A 433 -11.19 -38.94 22.45
C PRO A 433 -10.20 -39.77 21.62
N ALA A 434 -9.01 -40.00 22.18
CA ALA A 434 -7.91 -40.67 21.48
C ALA A 434 -8.20 -42.11 21.03
N SER A 435 -9.11 -42.81 21.70
CA SER A 435 -9.58 -44.15 21.31
C SER A 435 -10.11 -44.21 19.88
N ASN A 436 -10.59 -43.10 19.34
CA ASN A 436 -11.17 -43.03 18.00
C ASN A 436 -10.12 -42.81 16.90
N PHE A 437 -8.87 -42.54 17.28
CA PHE A 437 -7.80 -42.09 16.38
C PHE A 437 -6.54 -42.97 16.49
N VAL A 438 -6.68 -44.19 17.01
CA VAL A 438 -5.58 -45.16 17.13
C VAL A 438 -5.14 -45.64 15.75
N GLY A 439 -3.83 -45.71 15.54
CA GLY A 439 -3.26 -46.25 14.30
C GLY A 439 -1.98 -45.55 13.85
N GLN A 440 -1.53 -45.94 12.67
CA GLN A 440 -0.31 -45.41 12.06
C GLN A 440 -0.58 -44.08 11.35
N GLY A 441 0.41 -43.20 11.41
CA GLY A 441 0.42 -41.92 10.72
C GLY A 441 1.84 -41.41 10.56
N LYS A 442 1.95 -40.11 10.29
CA LYS A 442 3.22 -39.42 10.09
C LYS A 442 3.26 -38.09 10.84
N VAL A 443 4.43 -37.75 11.35
CA VAL A 443 4.73 -36.46 11.97
C VAL A 443 4.92 -35.41 10.88
N LEU A 444 4.09 -34.38 10.89
CA LEU A 444 4.20 -33.21 10.02
C LEU A 444 5.21 -32.20 10.56
N GLY A 445 5.40 -32.16 11.88
CA GLY A 445 6.37 -31.31 12.55
C GLY A 445 5.99 -31.06 14.01
N TYR A 446 6.74 -30.16 14.64
CA TYR A 446 6.65 -29.86 16.07
C TYR A 446 6.40 -28.38 16.29
N PHE A 447 5.72 -28.01 17.37
CA PHE A 447 5.68 -26.63 17.82
C PHE A 447 5.50 -26.61 19.34
N LYS A 448 6.46 -25.99 20.05
CA LYS A 448 6.56 -26.06 21.51
C LYS A 448 6.59 -27.53 21.96
N ASP A 449 5.77 -27.92 22.92
CA ASP A 449 5.64 -29.29 23.45
C ASP A 449 4.62 -30.16 22.68
N MET A 450 4.23 -29.73 21.48
CA MET A 450 3.20 -30.38 20.69
C MET A 450 3.75 -30.91 19.36
N VAL A 451 3.22 -32.04 18.93
CA VAL A 451 3.48 -32.71 17.66
C VAL A 451 2.25 -32.59 16.78
N HIS A 452 2.42 -32.17 15.53
CA HIS A 452 1.36 -32.19 14.53
C HIS A 452 1.48 -33.47 13.72
N VAL A 453 0.42 -34.28 13.72
CA VAL A 453 0.41 -35.60 13.10
C VAL A 453 -0.67 -35.70 12.04
N GLN A 454 -0.40 -36.47 10.99
CA GLN A 454 -1.39 -36.85 9.99
C GLN A 454 -1.57 -38.36 9.98
N LEU A 455 -2.78 -38.82 10.24
CA LEU A 455 -3.16 -40.23 10.11
C LEU A 455 -3.20 -40.67 8.65
N ASN A 456 -3.13 -41.98 8.41
CA ASN A 456 -3.29 -42.56 7.06
C ASN A 456 -4.65 -42.23 6.40
N SER A 457 -5.68 -41.93 7.21
CA SER A 457 -6.98 -41.42 6.74
C SER A 457 -6.93 -39.98 6.20
N GLY A 458 -5.81 -39.28 6.39
CA GLY A 458 -5.62 -37.87 6.03
C GLY A 458 -5.94 -36.89 7.15
N ILE A 459 -6.58 -37.33 8.24
CA ILE A 459 -6.93 -36.51 9.41
C ILE A 459 -5.65 -35.96 10.04
N LYS A 460 -5.62 -34.64 10.29
CA LYS A 460 -4.52 -33.95 10.95
C LYS A 460 -4.93 -33.58 12.38
N LEU A 461 -4.07 -33.86 13.36
CA LEU A 461 -4.34 -33.68 14.78
C LEU A 461 -3.09 -33.16 15.50
N TRP A 462 -3.30 -32.47 16.61
CA TRP A 462 -2.22 -32.09 17.53
C TRP A 462 -2.16 -33.06 18.71
N MET A 463 -0.96 -33.39 19.18
CA MET A 463 -0.76 -34.21 20.37
C MET A 463 0.40 -33.69 21.21
N LYS A 464 0.42 -33.99 22.51
CA LYS A 464 1.61 -33.70 23.33
C LYS A 464 2.76 -34.61 22.94
N GLU A 465 3.97 -34.05 22.89
CA GLU A 465 5.20 -34.83 22.72
C GLU A 465 5.40 -35.77 23.91
N ARG A 466 5.93 -36.98 23.64
CA ARG A 466 6.07 -38.06 24.62
C ARG A 466 7.37 -38.00 25.40
#